data_AF-A0A0Q9LRG7-F1
#
_entry.id   AF-A0A0Q9LRG7-F1
#
_cell.length_a   1.000
_cell.length_b   1.000
_cell.length_c   1.000
_cell.angle_alpha   90.00
_cell.angle_beta   90.00
_cell.angle_gamma   90.00
#
_symmetry.space_group_name_H-M   'P 1'
#
loop_
_entity.id
_entity.type
_entity.pdbx_description
1 polymer ?
#
loop_
_entity_poly.entity_id
_entity_poly.type
_entity_poly.pdbx_seq_one_letter_code
_entity_poly.pdbx_strand_id
1 'polypeptide(L)' 'MYAAIWRALPGPLAVRVLLALVLVLAVVAFCFLWLFPHVAPLMPFNDNTVDPSTGASALVAPGVRR' A
#
# COMPACT_ATOMS: atom_id res chain seq x y z
N MET A 1 31.31 -25.48 -8.96
CA MET A 1 31.13 -24.04 -9.26
C MET A 1 29.81 -23.42 -8.79
N TYR A 2 28.86 -24.16 -8.18
CA TYR A 2 27.77 -23.57 -7.36
C TYR A 2 27.98 -23.82 -5.85
N ALA A 3 28.79 -24.82 -5.49
CA ALA A 3 29.09 -25.18 -4.12
C ALA A 3 29.88 -24.12 -3.33
N ALA A 4 30.69 -23.27 -3.99
CA ALA A 4 31.44 -22.21 -3.32
C ALA A 4 30.53 -21.07 -2.83
N ILE A 5 29.49 -20.73 -3.60
CA ILE A 5 28.49 -19.73 -3.23
C ILE A 5 27.58 -20.24 -2.09
N TRP A 6 27.33 -21.55 -2.04
CA TRP A 6 26.57 -22.19 -0.97
C TRP A 6 27.35 -22.32 0.36
N ARG A 7 28.68 -22.23 0.33
CA ARG A 7 29.57 -22.39 1.51
C ARG A 7 30.05 -21.08 2.13
N ALA A 8 29.80 -19.93 1.49
CA ALA A 8 30.29 -18.62 1.92
C ALA A 8 29.34 -17.86 2.89
N LEU A 9 28.16 -18.40 3.21
CA LEU A 9 27.29 -17.82 4.24
C LEU A 9 27.36 -18.65 5.52
N PRO A 10 27.75 -18.05 6.66
CA PRO A 10 27.78 -18.74 7.95
C PRO A 10 26.34 -18.97 8.41
N GLY A 11 25.79 -20.15 8.12
CA GLY A 11 24.48 -20.59 8.60
C GLY A 11 23.85 -21.67 7.72
N PRO A 12 23.05 -22.59 8.31
CA PRO A 12 22.37 -23.64 7.58
C PRO A 12 21.44 -23.08 6.49
N LEU A 13 21.21 -23.86 5.44
CA LEU A 13 20.38 -23.55 4.26
C LEU A 13 19.06 -22.81 4.62
N ALA A 14 18.42 -23.23 5.72
CA ALA A 14 17.22 -22.62 6.27
C ALA A 14 17.38 -21.12 6.63
N VAL A 15 18.52 -20.71 7.19
CA VAL A 15 18.77 -19.31 7.57
C VAL A 15 18.87 -18.42 6.33
N ARG A 16 19.49 -18.90 5.25
CA ARG A 16 19.58 -18.17 3.97
C ARG A 16 18.21 -17.96 3.35
N VAL A 17 17.40 -19.02 3.32
CA VAL A 17 16.02 -18.95 2.81
C VAL A 17 15.19 -18.01 3.67
N LEU A 18 15.32 -18.08 4.99
CA LEU A 18 14.60 -17.22 5.93
C LEU A 18 14.99 -15.75 5.75
N LEU A 19 16.28 -15.44 5.58
CA LEU A 19 16.76 -14.08 5.37
C LEU A 19 16.29 -13.52 4.01
N ALA A 20 16.33 -14.32 2.95
CA ALA A 20 15.79 -13.94 1.65
C ALA A 20 14.26 -13.69 1.71
N LEU A 21 13.53 -14.56 2.42
CA LEU A 21 12.09 -14.41 2.64
C LEU A 21 11.79 -13.10 3.40
N VAL A 22 12.53 -12.82 4.47
CA VAL A 22 12.41 -11.57 5.24
C VAL A 22 12.70 -10.36 4.35
N LEU A 23 13.72 -10.41 3.50
CA LEU A 23 14.01 -9.33 2.55
C LEU A 23 12.85 -9.07 1.59
N VAL A 24 12.25 -10.13 1.04
CA VAL A 24 11.09 -10.01 0.15
C VAL A 24 9.90 -9.40 0.91
N LEU A 25 9.61 -9.89 2.11
CA LEU A 25 8.54 -9.35 2.94
C LEU A 25 8.78 -7.88 3.30
N ALA A 26 10.03 -7.49 3.58
CA ALA A 26 10.40 -6.11 3.87
C ALA A 26 10.16 -5.19 2.65
N VAL A 27 10.50 -5.64 1.43
CA VAL A 27 10.25 -4.89 0.20
C VAL A 27 8.74 -4.75 -0.05
N VAL A 28 7.97 -5.83 0.11
CA VAL A 28 6.52 -5.80 -0.04
C VAL A 28 5.89 -4.85 0.97
N ALA A 29 6.27 -4.95 2.25
CA ALA A 29 5.80 -4.05 3.30
C ALA A 29 6.17 -2.58 3.02
N PHE A 30 7.39 -2.31 2.55
CA PHE A 30 7.80 -0.97 2.14
C PHE A 30 6.95 -0.43 0.98
N CYS A 31 6.66 -1.26 -0.02
CA CYS A 31 5.72 -0.90 -1.08
C CYS A 31 4.35 -0.53 -0.50
N PHE A 32 3.76 -1.36 0.36
CA PHE A 32 2.43 -1.08 0.92
C PHE A 32 2.40 0.13 1.87
N LEU A 33 3.40 0.29 2.73
CA LEU A 33 3.41 1.33 3.76
C LEU A 33 3.93 2.68 3.25
N TRP A 34 4.81 2.69 2.24
CA TRP A 34 5.47 3.90 1.76
C TRP A 34 5.22 4.21 0.28
N LEU A 35 5.26 3.20 -0.60
CA LEU A 35 5.03 3.42 -2.03
C LEU A 35 3.56 3.73 -2.33
N PHE A 36 2.62 2.94 -1.81
CA PHE A 36 1.19 3.19 -2.02
C PHE A 36 0.73 4.59 -1.58
N PRO A 37 1.09 5.14 -0.40
CA PRO A 37 0.70 6.50 -0.07
C PRO A 37 1.26 7.58 -1.01
N HIS A 38 2.41 7.33 -1.67
CA HIS A 38 2.97 8.24 -2.67
C HIS A 38 2.38 8.04 -4.07
N VAL A 39 1.98 6.81 -4.42
CA VAL A 39 1.44 6.48 -5.75
C VAL A 39 -0.07 6.70 -5.83
N ALA A 40 -0.81 6.50 -4.74
CA ALA A 40 -2.24 6.77 -4.64
C ALA A 40 -2.64 8.16 -5.17
N PRO A 41 -2.00 9.28 -4.81
CA PRO A 41 -2.38 10.60 -5.32
C PRO A 41 -2.14 10.81 -6.82
N LEU A 42 -1.32 9.97 -7.47
CA LEU A 42 -1.06 10.04 -8.92
C LEU A 42 -2.10 9.30 -9.75
N MET A 43 -2.99 8.54 -9.11
CA MET A 43 -3.97 7.71 -9.80
C MET A 43 -5.22 8.54 -10.13
N PRO A 44 -5.59 8.71 -11.42
CA PRO A 44 -6.66 9.60 -11.88
C PRO A 44 -8.08 9.13 -11.52
N PHE A 45 -8.21 8.17 -10.60
CA PHE A 45 -9.47 7.63 -10.10
C PHE A 45 -9.70 7.91 -8.61
N ASN A 46 -8.72 8.49 -7.89
CA ASN A 46 -8.82 8.76 -6.45
C ASN A 46 -9.47 10.12 -6.12
N ASP A 47 -9.87 10.89 -7.14
CA ASP A 47 -10.77 12.02 -6.95
C ASP A 47 -12.14 11.48 -6.53
N ASN A 48 -12.41 11.58 -5.22
CA ASN A 48 -13.65 11.17 -4.58
C ASN A 48 -14.86 11.67 -5.38
N THR A 49 -15.57 10.75 -6.05
CA THR A 49 -16.79 11.03 -6.82
C THR A 49 -18.02 11.21 -5.92
N VAL A 50 -17.82 11.34 -4.60
CA VAL A 50 -18.88 11.59 -3.62
C VAL A 50 -18.78 13.03 -3.17
N ASP A 51 -19.62 13.88 -3.77
CA ASP A 51 -19.83 15.24 -3.29
C ASP A 51 -20.75 15.17 -2.05
N PRO A 52 -20.25 15.32 -0.80
CA PRO A 52 -21.07 15.22 0.41
C PRO A 52 -22.14 16.32 0.48
N SER A 53 -22.03 17.36 -0.36
CA SER A 53 -22.99 18.46 -0.44
C SER A 53 -24.34 18.05 -1.07
N THR A 54 -24.40 16.94 -1.81
CA THR A 54 -25.64 16.51 -2.48
C THR A 54 -26.69 15.97 -1.48
N GLY A 55 -26.24 15.39 -0.36
CA GLY A 55 -27.13 14.91 0.72
C GLY A 55 -27.51 15.99 1.74
N ALA A 56 -26.60 16.93 2.04
CA ALA A 56 -26.86 18.02 2.98
C ALA A 56 -27.82 19.09 2.41
N SER A 57 -27.79 19.31 1.09
CA SER A 57 -28.62 20.31 0.41
C SER A 57 -30.10 19.90 0.31
N ALA A 58 -30.42 18.61 0.42
CA ALA A 58 -31.81 18.12 0.42
C ALA A 58 -32.50 18.26 1.80
N LEU A 59 -31.72 18.32 2.89
CA LEU A 59 -32.19 18.50 4.27
C LEU A 59 -32.26 19.98 4.69
N VAL A 60 -31.60 20.88 3.96
CA VAL A 60 -31.85 22.35 4.03
C VAL A 60 -33.13 22.65 3.25
N ALA A 61 -34.24 22.32 3.89
CA ALA A 61 -35.59 22.54 3.42
C ALA A 61 -35.82 24.00 2.99
N PRO A 62 -36.41 24.28 1.81
CA PRO A 62 -37.04 25.56 1.56
C PRO A 62 -38.45 25.54 2.18
N GLY A 63 -38.51 25.47 3.51
CA GLY A 63 -39.69 25.86 4.27
C GLY A 63 -39.82 27.38 4.36
N VAL A 64 -39.67 28.10 3.24
CA VAL A 64 -39.86 29.56 3.17
C VAL A 64 -40.25 29.94 1.74
N ARG A 65 -41.54 30.02 1.46
CA ARG A 65 -42.14 31.23 0.88
C ARG A 65 -43.67 31.17 0.94
N ARG A 66 -44.21 32.28 1.45
CA ARG A 66 -45.64 32.63 1.56
C ARG A 66 -46.34 32.62 0.22
#